data_AF-A0A920S710-F1
#
_entry.id   AF-A0A920S710-F1
#
_cell.length_a   1.000
_cell.length_b   1.000
_cell.length_c   1.000
_cell.angle_alpha   90.00
_cell.angle_beta   90.00
_cell.angle_gamma   90.00
#
_symmetry.space_group_name_H-M   'P 1'
#
loop_
_entity.id
_entity.type
_entity.pdbx_description
1 polymer ?
#
loop_
_entity_poly.entity_id
_entity_poly.type
_entity_poly.pdbx_seq_one_letter_code
_entity_poly.pdbx_strand_id
1 'polypeptide(L)'
;MSSPGETIEAHGVRILAPLNLASTMPDHASLLFSRNLTNFLEAFSEEGAFQLDLEDEIQAGCLITRGGEIVHPRTLEAVAENKEGPAS
;
A
#
# COMPACT_ATOMS: atom_id res chain seq x y z
N MET A 1 -1.95 14.43 20.17
CA MET A 1 -1.06 14.62 19.01
C MET A 1 0.15 13.74 19.23
N SER A 2 0.27 12.60 18.55
CA SER A 2 1.45 11.72 18.61
C SER A 2 2.49 12.20 17.60
N SER A 3 3.72 12.42 18.05
CA SER A 3 4.86 12.69 17.17
C SER A 3 5.44 11.34 16.73
N PRO A 4 5.63 11.09 15.42
CA PRO A 4 6.28 9.88 14.96
C PRO A 4 7.68 9.78 15.56
N GLY A 5 7.96 8.73 16.34
CA GLY A 5 9.32 8.42 16.82
C GLY A 5 9.59 8.78 18.27
N GLU A 6 8.65 9.44 18.94
CA GLU A 6 8.79 9.80 20.35
C GLU A 6 7.82 9.00 21.22
N THR A 7 8.32 8.54 22.37
CA THR A 7 7.46 8.05 23.46
C THR A 7 7.02 9.25 24.27
N ILE A 8 5.73 9.59 24.25
CA ILE A 8 5.17 10.70 25.03
C ILE A 8 4.35 10.15 26.20
N GLU A 9 4.49 10.75 27.39
CA GLU A 9 3.54 10.55 28.49
C GLU A 9 2.52 11.69 28.48
N ALA A 10 1.24 11.33 28.32
CA ALA A 10 0.13 12.28 28.37
C ALA A 10 -0.95 11.71 29.28
N HIS A 11 -1.46 12.51 30.22
CA HIS A 11 -2.58 12.15 31.10
C HIS A 11 -2.41 10.81 31.86
N GLY A 12 -1.19 10.50 32.34
CA GLY A 12 -0.93 9.28 33.12
C GLY A 12 -0.85 7.98 32.30
N VAL A 13 -0.92 8.07 30.97
CA VAL A 13 -0.70 6.96 30.04
C VAL A 13 0.51 7.21 29.16
N ARG A 14 1.31 6.16 28.98
CA ARG A 14 2.51 6.16 28.13
C ARG A 14 2.13 5.78 26.72
N ILE A 15 2.29 6.71 25.78
CA ILE A 15 1.99 6.52 24.36
C ILE A 15 3.31 6.19 23.65
N LEU A 16 3.45 4.93 23.26
CA LEU A 16 4.56 4.42 22.47
C LEU A 16 4.22 4.62 20.99
N ALA A 17 4.91 5.54 20.30
CA ALA A 17 4.80 5.76 18.86
C ALA A 17 6.11 5.39 18.12
N PRO A 18 6.56 4.11 18.18
CA PRO A 18 7.74 3.68 17.46
C PRO A 18 7.51 3.80 15.95
N LEU A 19 8.34 4.61 15.29
CA LEU A 19 8.33 4.83 13.83
C LEU A 19 8.57 3.57 13.00
N ASN A 20 9.02 2.49 13.64
CA ASN A 20 9.55 1.33 12.93
C ASN A 20 9.44 0.03 13.74
N LEU A 21 8.23 -0.37 14.17
CA LEU A 21 8.00 -1.68 14.81
C LEU A 21 8.47 -2.88 13.97
N ALA A 22 8.55 -2.72 12.64
CA ALA A 22 9.11 -3.74 11.76
C ALA A 22 10.61 -3.99 11.99
N SER A 23 11.35 -2.97 12.44
CA SER A 23 12.79 -3.08 12.68
C SER A 23 13.17 -3.86 13.95
N THR A 24 12.23 -4.09 14.86
CA THR A 24 12.46 -4.86 16.09
C THR A 24 12.28 -6.39 15.94
N MET A 25 11.75 -6.87 14.81
CA MET A 25 11.63 -8.29 14.47
C MET A 25 11.84 -8.53 12.96
N PRO A 26 13.07 -8.34 12.45
CA PRO A 26 13.36 -8.39 11.01
C PRO A 26 13.01 -9.73 10.34
N ASP A 27 13.14 -10.85 11.06
CA ASP A 27 12.82 -12.19 10.52
C ASP A 27 11.31 -12.39 10.33
N HIS A 28 10.51 -11.94 11.30
CA HIS A 28 9.05 -12.07 11.24
C HIS A 28 8.41 -11.08 10.26
N ALA A 29 8.96 -9.88 10.13
CA ALA A 29 8.50 -8.90 9.14
C ALA A 29 8.73 -9.41 7.71
N SER A 30 9.89 -10.00 7.42
CA SER A 30 10.19 -10.61 6.13
C SER A 30 9.27 -11.80 5.83
N LEU A 31 8.99 -12.64 6.82
CA LEU A 31 8.06 -13.76 6.67
C LEU A 31 6.63 -13.29 6.35
N LEU A 32 6.13 -12.29 7.07
CA LEU A 32 4.79 -11.74 6.85
C LEU A 32 4.70 -11.04 5.49
N PHE A 33 5.73 -10.28 5.09
CA PHE A 33 5.79 -9.66 3.78
C PHE A 33 5.79 -10.71 2.66
N SER A 34 6.64 -11.74 2.75
CA SER A 34 6.68 -12.83 1.77
C SER A 34 5.34 -13.55 1.69
N ARG A 35 4.69 -13.83 2.82
CA ARG A 35 3.35 -14.44 2.84
C ARG A 35 2.31 -13.54 2.17
N ASN A 36 2.30 -12.25 2.48
CA ASN A 36 1.37 -11.31 1.84
C ASN A 36 1.60 -11.21 0.34
N LEU A 37 2.87 -11.18 -0.10
CA LEU A 37 3.23 -11.15 -1.52
C LEU A 37 2.84 -12.45 -2.24
N THR A 38 3.06 -13.62 -1.63
CA THR A 38 2.64 -14.90 -2.18
C THR A 38 1.12 -14.96 -2.32
N ASN A 39 0.38 -14.66 -1.25
CA ASN A 39 -1.08 -14.63 -1.29
C ASN A 39 -1.61 -13.63 -2.33
N PHE A 40 -0.94 -12.47 -2.45
CA PHE A 40 -1.27 -11.50 -3.48
C PHE A 40 -1.08 -12.12 -4.87
N LEU A 41 0.08 -12.70 -5.19
CA LEU A 41 0.32 -13.33 -6.49
C LEU A 41 -0.65 -14.49 -6.79
N GLU A 42 -1.00 -15.28 -5.78
CA GLU A 42 -2.00 -16.34 -5.89
C GLU A 42 -3.39 -15.78 -6.23
N ALA A 43 -3.77 -14.62 -5.70
CA ALA A 43 -5.05 -13.98 -6.03
C ALA A 43 -5.15 -13.54 -7.50
N PHE A 44 -4.02 -13.39 -8.21
CA PHE A 44 -3.94 -13.10 -9.65
C PHE A 44 -3.47 -14.32 -10.46
N SER A 45 -3.46 -15.52 -9.88
CA SER A 45 -3.00 -16.72 -10.58
C SER A 45 -4.09 -17.79 -10.59
N GLU A 46 -4.47 -18.22 -11.79
CA GLU A 46 -5.39 -19.33 -11.99
C GLU A 46 -4.67 -20.43 -12.77
N GLU A 47 -4.78 -21.67 -12.31
CA GLU A 47 -4.10 -22.84 -12.89
C GLU A 47 -2.57 -22.69 -13.03
N GLY A 48 -1.95 -21.89 -12.16
CA GLY A 48 -0.50 -21.64 -12.18
C GLY A 48 -0.04 -20.66 -13.25
N ALA A 49 -0.97 -20.00 -13.95
CA ALA A 49 -0.70 -18.89 -14.84
C ALA A 49 -1.22 -17.58 -14.23
N PHE A 50 -0.46 -16.50 -14.40
CA PHE A 50 -0.95 -15.17 -14.03
C PHE A 50 -2.14 -14.81 -14.93
N GLN A 51 -3.29 -14.57 -14.32
CA GLN A 51 -4.52 -14.17 -14.98
C GLN A 51 -5.06 -12.92 -14.30
N LEU A 52 -5.23 -11.87 -15.10
CA LEU A 52 -5.81 -10.62 -14.64
C LEU A 52 -7.28 -10.59 -15.05
N ASP A 53 -8.16 -10.73 -14.07
CA ASP A 53 -9.60 -10.53 -14.22
C ASP A 53 -9.94 -9.08 -13.87
N LEU A 54 -10.61 -8.38 -14.79
CA LEU A 54 -11.02 -6.99 -14.60
C LEU A 54 -12.45 -6.87 -14.06
N GLU A 55 -13.19 -7.97 -14.05
CA GLU A 55 -14.49 -8.07 -13.40
C GLU A 55 -14.34 -8.30 -11.89
N ASP A 56 -13.19 -8.83 -11.46
CA ASP A 56 -12.81 -8.90 -10.06
C ASP A 56 -12.44 -7.50 -9.52
N GLU A 57 -13.26 -6.97 -8.61
CA GLU A 57 -13.08 -5.63 -8.03
C GLU A 57 -11.75 -5.45 -7.28
N ILE A 58 -11.21 -6.52 -6.68
CA ILE A 58 -9.95 -6.47 -5.93
C ILE A 58 -8.79 -6.33 -6.91
N GLN A 59 -8.79 -7.13 -7.98
CA GLN A 59 -7.77 -7.07 -9.02
C GLN A 59 -7.83 -5.74 -9.79
N ALA A 60 -9.03 -5.29 -10.16
CA ALA A 60 -9.25 -4.00 -10.83
C ALA A 60 -8.78 -2.82 -9.96
N GLY A 61 -9.05 -2.85 -8.65
CA GLY A 61 -8.59 -1.82 -7.71
C GLY A 61 -7.06 -1.76 -7.57
N CYS A 62 -6.35 -2.85 -7.86
CA CYS A 62 -4.90 -2.92 -7.79
C CYS A 62 -4.20 -2.49 -9.10
N LEU A 63 -4.91 -2.43 -10.23
CA LEU A 63 -4.34 -2.14 -11.54
C LEU A 63 -4.19 -0.63 -11.77
N ILE A 64 -2.95 -0.12 -11.80
CA ILE A 64 -2.69 1.32 -11.97
C ILE A 64 -2.66 1.75 -13.43
N THR A 65 -1.95 1.00 -14.29
CA THR A 65 -1.81 1.32 -15.73
C THR A 65 -2.03 0.08 -16.59
N ARG A 66 -2.53 0.28 -17.81
CA ARG A 66 -2.67 -0.77 -18.82
C ARG A 66 -2.60 -0.16 -20.21
N GLY A 67 -1.80 -0.76 -21.10
CA GLY A 67 -1.71 -0.30 -22.49
C GLY A 67 -1.15 1.11 -22.67
N GLY A 68 -0.39 1.62 -21.69
CA GLY A 68 0.14 2.99 -21.70
C GLY A 68 -0.80 4.05 -21.08
N GLU A 69 -1.99 3.65 -20.65
CA GLU A 69 -2.98 4.53 -20.02
C GLU A 69 -3.08 4.27 -18.51
N ILE A 70 -3.39 5.32 -17.74
CA ILE A 70 -3.72 5.19 -16.32
C ILE A 70 -5.19 4.78 -16.24
N VAL A 71 -5.45 3.63 -15.62
CA VAL A 71 -6.80 3.08 -15.49
C VAL A 71 -7.35 3.18 -14.07
N HIS A 72 -6.48 3.37 -13.07
CA HIS A 72 -6.90 3.55 -11.69
C HIS A 72 -7.41 4.97 -11.42
N PRO A 73 -8.69 5.16 -11.01
CA PRO A 73 -9.33 6.47 -10.92
C PRO A 73 -8.58 7.47 -10.04
N ARG A 74 -8.19 7.06 -8.82
CA ARG A 74 -7.50 7.98 -7.89
C ARG A 74 -6.11 8.38 -8.37
N THR A 75 -5.44 7.49 -9.11
CA THR A 75 -4.13 7.81 -9.67
C THR A 75 -4.26 8.77 -10.84
N LEU A 76 -5.31 8.61 -11.66
CA LEU A 76 -5.61 9.52 -12.74
C LEU A 76 -5.90 10.94 -12.21
N GLU A 77 -6.74 11.05 -11.17
CA GLU A 77 -7.04 12.30 -10.48
C GLU A 77 -5.77 12.96 -9.93
N ALA A 78 -4.98 12.23 -9.14
CA ALA A 78 -3.75 12.76 -8.54
C ALA A 78 -2.71 13.20 -9.58
N VAL A 79 -2.62 12.51 -10.73
CA VAL A 79 -1.71 12.88 -11.82
C VAL A 79 -2.25 14.10 -12.59
N ALA A 80 -3.56 14.23 -12.74
CA ALA A 80 -4.19 15.41 -13.36
C ALA A 80 -3.97 16.66 -12.50
N GLU A 81 -4.19 16.57 -11.18
CA GLU A 81 -3.93 17.66 -10.23
C GLU A 81 -2.45 18.10 -10.24
N ASN A 82 -1.51 17.16 -10.40
CA ASN A 82 -0.08 17.50 -10.51
C ASN A 82 0.32 18.10 -11.87
N LYS A 83 -0.43 17.82 -12.94
CA LYS A 83 -0.23 18.49 -14.25
C LYS A 83 -0.80 19.90 -14.25
N GLU A 84 -1.87 20.14 -13.50
CA GLU A 84 -2.41 21.45 -13.16
C GLU A 84 -1.70 22.02 -11.92
N GLY A 85 -0.37 22.08 -11.95
CA GLY A 85 0.37 22.88 -10.98
C GLY A 85 -0.23 24.29 -10.89
N PRO A 86 -0.19 24.96 -9.72
CA PRO A 86 -0.95 26.18 -9.50
C PRO A 86 -0.66 27.17 -10.62
N ALA A 87 -1.69 27.54 -11.38
CA ALA A 87 -1.65 28.79 -12.09
C ALA A 87 -1.53 29.87 -11.01
N SER A 88 -0.36 30.51 -10.94
CA SER A 88 0.08 31.62 -10.05
C SER A 88 0.97 31.21 -8.88
#